data_AF-A0A950N086-F1
#
_entry.id   AF-A0A950N086-F1
#
_cell.length_a   1.000
_cell.length_b   1.000
_cell.length_c   1.000
_cell.angle_alpha   90.00
_cell.angle_beta   90.00
_cell.angle_gamma   90.00
#
_symmetry.space_group_name_H-M   'P 1'
#
loop_
_entity.id
_entity.type
_entity.pdbx_description
1 polymer ?
#
loop_
_entity_poly.entity_id
_entity_poly.type
_entity_poly.pdbx_seq_one_letter_code
_entity_poly.pdbx_strand_id
1 'polypeptide(L)'
;MPITITDVVPRDIRFPTSKHLDGSDAMNVDPDYSAAYVVLKTDSPRGLEGYGLTFTCGRGTEVCVAMIRALKPLLVGKTLESITKDMGAFWRRLTQDSQLRWLGPEKGVAHLSLAAVINAIWDLWARSENKPVWKLAADLTPEQFVSLIDFHYITDALTPDEALAILRKNAPTKAAREAEMRRDGFPAYTTSAGWLGYDDAKIRRLCKEGLAQ
;
A
#
# COMPACT_ATOMS: atom_id res chain seq x y z
N MET A 1 -25.50 -5.14 7.02
CA MET A 1 -25.02 -4.37 8.18
C MET A 1 -23.67 -3.78 7.79
N PRO A 2 -23.40 -2.51 8.13
CA PRO A 2 -22.11 -1.90 7.84
C PRO A 2 -20.99 -2.63 8.57
N ILE A 3 -19.79 -2.66 8.01
CA ILE A 3 -18.60 -3.27 8.62
C ILE A 3 -17.88 -2.22 9.46
N THR A 4 -17.92 -2.32 10.78
CA THR A 4 -17.28 -1.36 11.69
C THR A 4 -15.87 -1.80 12.05
N ILE A 5 -14.89 -0.90 11.98
CA ILE A 5 -13.54 -1.13 12.48
C ILE A 5 -13.59 -1.10 14.02
N THR A 6 -13.27 -2.22 14.66
CA THR A 6 -13.32 -2.38 16.12
C THR A 6 -11.96 -2.23 16.79
N ASP A 7 -10.87 -2.53 16.06
CA ASP A 7 -9.51 -2.37 16.56
C ASP A 7 -8.49 -2.15 15.45
N VAL A 8 -7.34 -1.59 15.81
CA VAL A 8 -6.16 -1.40 14.96
C VAL A 8 -4.98 -2.03 15.69
N VAL A 9 -4.47 -3.14 15.15
CA VAL A 9 -3.45 -3.97 15.81
C VAL A 9 -2.14 -3.91 15.02
N PRO A 10 -1.20 -3.02 15.40
CA PRO A 10 0.10 -2.97 14.76
C PRO A 10 1.10 -3.95 15.36
N ARG A 11 1.98 -4.50 14.52
CA ARG A 11 3.03 -5.47 14.88
C ARG A 11 4.37 -5.02 14.28
N ASP A 12 5.42 -5.15 15.08
CA ASP A 12 6.81 -4.98 14.63
C ASP A 12 7.32 -6.36 14.21
N ILE A 13 7.57 -6.54 12.91
CA ILE A 13 8.04 -7.80 12.33
C ILE A 13 9.36 -7.53 11.62
N ARG A 14 10.40 -8.30 11.95
CA ARG A 14 11.73 -8.14 11.36
C ARG A 14 12.28 -9.48 10.91
N PHE A 15 12.90 -9.49 9.73
CA PHE A 15 13.52 -10.66 9.13
C PHE A 15 15.04 -10.43 9.09
N PRO A 16 15.86 -11.44 9.47
CA PRO A 16 17.30 -11.29 9.58
C PRO A 16 18.00 -11.40 8.21
N THR A 17 17.61 -10.59 7.23
CA THR A 17 18.16 -10.59 5.85
C THR A 17 19.63 -10.17 5.83
N SER A 18 20.07 -9.40 6.81
CA SER A 18 21.48 -9.01 6.99
C SER A 18 22.42 -10.20 7.15
N LYS A 19 21.95 -11.35 7.67
CA LYS A 19 22.76 -12.58 7.80
C LYS A 19 23.30 -13.10 6.48
N HIS A 20 22.64 -12.78 5.38
CA HIS A 20 23.02 -13.20 4.03
C HIS A 20 23.27 -12.00 3.09
N LEU A 21 23.19 -10.78 3.63
CA LEU A 21 23.31 -9.51 2.92
C LEU A 21 22.28 -9.36 1.79
N ASP A 22 21.12 -10.02 1.94
CA ASP A 22 20.02 -9.91 0.99
C ASP A 22 19.42 -8.50 1.08
N GLY A 23 19.37 -7.78 -0.04
CA GLY A 23 18.94 -6.38 -0.08
C GLY A 23 20.05 -5.35 0.14
N SER A 24 21.29 -5.79 0.37
CA SER A 24 22.42 -4.87 0.56
C SER A 24 22.71 -4.02 -0.68
N ASP A 25 23.01 -2.74 -0.45
CA ASP A 25 23.37 -1.77 -1.48
C ASP A 25 24.47 -0.82 -0.97
N ALA A 26 24.85 0.18 -1.79
CA ALA A 26 25.93 1.12 -1.47
C ALA A 26 25.63 2.03 -0.26
N MET A 27 24.36 2.22 0.09
CA MET A 27 23.89 3.03 1.22
C MET A 27 23.48 2.15 2.40
N ASN A 28 22.72 1.09 2.14
CA ASN A 28 22.16 0.18 3.13
C ASN A 28 22.97 -1.13 3.10
N VAL A 29 24.05 -1.19 3.87
CA VAL A 29 25.01 -2.30 3.80
C VAL A 29 24.46 -3.61 4.40
N ASP A 30 23.67 -3.52 5.47
CA ASP A 30 23.20 -4.66 6.26
C ASP A 30 21.70 -4.58 6.62
N PRO A 31 20.79 -4.42 5.65
CA PRO A 31 19.37 -4.22 5.95
C PRO A 31 18.74 -5.49 6.54
N ASP A 32 17.91 -5.31 7.57
CA ASP A 32 16.99 -6.32 8.07
C ASP A 32 15.59 -5.96 7.61
N TYR A 33 15.13 -6.58 6.53
CA TYR A 33 13.81 -6.32 5.96
C TYR A 33 12.75 -6.48 7.04
N SER A 34 11.96 -5.42 7.22
CA SER A 34 11.05 -5.28 8.35
C SER A 34 9.72 -4.70 7.87
N ALA A 35 8.68 -5.00 8.64
CA ALA A 35 7.33 -4.53 8.38
C ALA A 35 6.73 -3.98 9.68
N ALA A 36 6.34 -2.71 9.65
CA ALA A 36 5.32 -2.20 10.55
C ALA A 36 3.96 -2.66 10.01
N TYR A 37 3.57 -3.87 10.41
CA TYR A 37 2.37 -4.55 9.94
C TYR A 37 1.15 -4.08 10.73
N VAL A 38 -0.01 -3.96 10.08
CA VAL A 38 -1.26 -3.54 10.73
C VAL A 38 -2.41 -4.47 10.34
N VAL A 39 -3.23 -4.81 11.34
CA VAL A 39 -4.50 -5.50 11.15
C VAL A 39 -5.64 -4.59 11.63
N LEU A 40 -6.60 -4.33 10.75
CA LEU A 40 -7.88 -3.71 11.07
C LEU A 40 -8.87 -4.80 11.43
N LYS A 41 -9.21 -4.90 12.72
CA LYS A 41 -10.26 -5.81 13.21
C LYS A 41 -11.62 -5.20 12.95
N THR A 42 -12.61 -6.03 12.64
CA THR A 42 -13.98 -5.56 12.39
C THR A 42 -15.02 -6.37 13.16
N ASP A 43 -16.25 -5.88 13.20
CA ASP A 43 -17.43 -6.59 13.69
C ASP A 43 -18.13 -7.46 12.62
N SER A 44 -17.50 -7.63 11.44
CA SER A 44 -18.12 -8.36 10.34
C SER A 44 -18.46 -9.80 10.74
N PRO A 45 -19.70 -10.26 10.53
CA PRO A 45 -20.08 -11.65 10.82
C PRO A 45 -19.37 -12.66 9.90
N ARG A 46 -18.77 -12.19 8.80
CA ARG A 46 -17.92 -13.00 7.91
C ARG A 46 -16.48 -13.11 8.41
N GLY A 47 -16.12 -12.50 9.53
CA GLY A 47 -14.76 -12.47 10.05
C GLY A 47 -13.79 -11.67 9.18
N LEU A 48 -14.27 -10.61 8.51
CA LEU A 48 -13.43 -9.79 7.65
C LEU A 48 -12.46 -8.93 8.47
N GLU A 49 -11.23 -8.86 7.99
CA GLU A 49 -10.17 -8.02 8.55
C GLU A 49 -9.41 -7.36 7.40
N GLY A 50 -8.85 -6.18 7.66
CA GLY A 50 -7.99 -5.47 6.71
C GLY A 50 -6.52 -5.60 7.07
N TYR A 51 -5.67 -5.86 6.09
CA TYR A 51 -4.25 -6.09 6.30
C TYR A 51 -3.41 -5.11 5.49
N GLY A 52 -2.44 -4.48 6.14
CA GLY A 52 -1.52 -3.55 5.50
C GLY A 52 -0.16 -3.55 6.19
N LEU A 53 0.82 -2.95 5.53
CA LEU A 53 2.16 -2.75 6.08
C LEU A 53 2.82 -1.53 5.46
N THR A 54 3.81 -1.00 6.17
CA THR A 54 4.89 -0.22 5.54
C THR A 54 6.21 -0.94 5.76
N PHE A 55 7.07 -0.87 4.76
CA PHE A 55 8.39 -1.47 4.77
C PHE A 55 9.42 -0.55 5.45
N THR A 56 10.33 -1.16 6.19
CA THR A 56 11.52 -0.55 6.81
C THR A 56 12.66 -1.57 6.74
N CYS A 57 13.90 -1.15 6.99
CA CYS A 57 15.09 -2.03 6.91
C CYS A 57 15.73 -2.34 8.28
N GLY A 58 14.95 -2.39 9.37
CA GLY A 58 15.41 -2.84 10.68
C GLY A 58 15.10 -1.85 11.80
N ARG A 59 16.12 -1.14 12.29
CA ARG A 59 15.96 -0.09 13.32
C ARG A 59 15.00 1.00 12.83
N GLY A 60 14.12 1.50 13.71
CA GLY A 60 13.10 2.50 13.36
C GLY A 60 11.73 1.91 12.98
N THR A 61 11.62 0.60 12.78
CA THR A 61 10.33 -0.09 12.57
C THR A 61 9.37 0.15 13.73
N GLU A 62 9.90 0.16 14.95
CA GLU A 62 9.14 0.39 16.18
C GLU A 62 8.50 1.79 16.22
N VAL A 63 9.13 2.78 15.58
CA VAL A 63 8.62 4.15 15.48
C VAL A 63 7.41 4.20 14.53
N CYS A 64 7.48 3.50 13.40
CA CYS A 64 6.34 3.35 12.49
C CYS A 64 5.16 2.64 13.19
N VAL A 65 5.45 1.60 13.96
CA VAL A 65 4.44 0.87 14.77
C VAL A 65 3.80 1.79 15.81
N ALA A 66 4.60 2.59 16.53
CA ALA A 66 4.09 3.57 17.50
C ALA A 66 3.19 4.62 16.84
N MET A 67 3.58 5.10 15.65
CA MET A 67 2.79 6.03 14.87
C MET A 67 1.46 5.41 14.39
N ILE A 68 1.45 4.14 13.97
CA ILE A 68 0.19 3.42 13.65
C ILE A 68 -0.71 3.33 14.89
N ARG A 69 -0.16 3.10 16.09
CA ARG A 69 -0.94 3.14 17.34
C ARG A 69 -1.55 4.52 17.57
N ALA A 70 -0.83 5.60 17.27
CA ALA A 70 -1.34 6.97 17.38
C ALA A 70 -2.49 7.26 16.40
N LEU A 71 -2.53 6.59 15.23
CA LEU A 71 -3.64 6.70 14.27
C LEU A 71 -4.91 5.95 14.68
N LYS A 72 -4.82 4.97 15.62
CA LYS A 72 -5.95 4.12 16.01
C LYS A 72 -7.23 4.88 16.39
N PRO A 73 -7.21 5.95 17.22
CA PRO A 73 -8.41 6.69 17.58
C PRO A 73 -9.12 7.34 16.39
N LEU A 74 -8.39 7.57 15.29
CA LEU A 74 -8.96 8.13 14.06
C LEU A 74 -9.66 7.07 13.20
N LEU A 75 -9.58 5.78 13.52
CA LEU A 75 -10.19 4.69 12.73
C LEU A 75 -11.27 3.91 13.48
N VAL A 76 -11.06 3.62 14.77
CA VAL A 76 -11.98 2.78 15.55
C VAL A 76 -13.36 3.43 15.60
N GLY A 77 -14.40 2.62 15.37
CA GLY A 77 -15.79 3.06 15.29
C GLY A 77 -16.23 3.58 13.92
N LYS A 78 -15.32 3.71 12.94
CA LYS A 78 -15.71 4.03 11.56
C LYS A 78 -16.16 2.78 10.82
N THR A 79 -17.15 2.94 9.95
CA THR A 79 -17.58 1.85 9.06
C THR A 79 -16.83 1.91 7.74
N LEU A 80 -16.54 0.75 7.16
CA LEU A 80 -15.93 0.61 5.85
C LEU A 80 -16.70 1.41 4.81
N GLU A 81 -18.03 1.30 4.80
CA GLU A 81 -18.91 1.98 3.86
C GLU A 81 -18.86 3.51 4.02
N SER A 82 -18.69 4.03 5.25
CA SER A 82 -18.52 5.47 5.47
C SER A 82 -17.21 5.99 4.91
N ILE A 83 -16.17 5.15 4.91
CA ILE A 83 -14.84 5.49 4.40
C ILE A 83 -14.83 5.39 2.87
N THR A 84 -15.29 4.28 2.31
CA THR A 84 -15.20 4.01 0.87
C THR A 84 -16.19 4.81 0.03
N LYS A 85 -17.29 5.31 0.64
CA LYS A 85 -18.20 6.25 -0.01
C LYS A 85 -17.54 7.56 -0.41
N ASP A 86 -16.53 8.02 0.33
CA ASP A 86 -15.79 9.26 0.07
C ASP A 86 -14.34 9.12 0.54
N MET A 87 -13.61 8.22 -0.12
CA MET A 87 -12.26 7.84 0.28
C MET A 87 -11.27 8.99 0.11
N GLY A 88 -11.46 9.87 -0.88
CA GLY A 88 -10.67 11.08 -1.06
C GLY A 88 -10.81 12.04 0.12
N ALA A 89 -12.03 12.32 0.58
CA ALA A 89 -12.24 13.16 1.77
C ALA A 89 -11.71 12.50 3.04
N PHE A 90 -11.82 11.17 3.15
CA PHE A 90 -11.23 10.43 4.26
C PHE A 90 -9.70 10.53 4.27
N TRP A 91 -9.05 10.34 3.12
CA TRP A 91 -7.61 10.54 2.96
C TRP A 91 -7.21 11.95 3.36
N ARG A 92 -7.90 12.97 2.84
CA ARG A 92 -7.63 14.37 3.14
C ARG A 92 -7.77 14.68 4.62
N ARG A 93 -8.77 14.10 5.30
CA ARG A 93 -8.94 14.29 6.75
C ARG A 93 -7.74 13.77 7.54
N LEU A 94 -7.17 12.63 7.14
CA LEU A 94 -6.02 12.04 7.83
C LEU A 94 -4.70 12.76 7.49
N THR A 95 -4.52 13.20 6.25
CA THR A 95 -3.30 13.91 5.82
C THR A 95 -3.28 15.38 6.20
N GLN A 96 -4.45 16.00 6.37
CA GLN A 96 -4.59 17.41 6.73
C GLN A 96 -4.90 17.66 8.21
N ASP A 97 -4.90 16.63 9.06
CA ASP A 97 -4.83 16.85 10.51
C ASP A 97 -3.56 17.65 10.83
N SER A 98 -3.69 18.88 11.30
CA SER A 98 -2.58 19.82 11.39
C SER A 98 -1.46 19.35 12.30
N GLN A 99 -1.77 18.62 13.38
CA GLN A 99 -0.78 18.12 14.33
C GLN A 99 -0.02 16.94 13.75
N LEU A 100 -0.72 16.01 13.10
CA LEU A 100 -0.07 14.89 12.41
C LEU A 100 0.73 15.37 11.19
N ARG A 101 0.20 16.35 10.46
CA ARG A 101 0.83 16.94 9.29
C ARG A 101 2.11 17.69 9.63
N TRP A 102 2.21 18.25 10.85
CA TRP A 102 3.45 18.86 11.36
C TRP A 102 4.62 17.87 11.45
N LEU A 103 4.34 16.57 11.59
CA LEU A 103 5.35 15.50 11.63
C LEU A 103 5.82 15.05 10.23
N GLY A 104 5.23 15.60 9.16
CA GLY A 104 5.58 15.33 7.76
C GLY A 104 5.98 16.63 7.06
N PRO A 105 5.07 17.29 6.30
CA PRO A 105 3.79 16.80 5.75
C PRO A 105 4.00 15.78 4.64
N GLU A 106 3.10 14.79 4.53
CA GLU A 106 3.07 13.79 3.43
C GLU A 106 4.44 13.16 3.12
N LYS A 107 5.24 12.93 4.18
CA LYS A 107 6.58 12.33 4.11
C LYS A 107 6.95 11.62 5.41
N GLY A 108 8.01 10.82 5.36
CA GLY A 108 8.64 10.22 6.54
C GLY A 108 7.74 9.25 7.30
N VAL A 109 8.05 9.04 8.59
CA VAL A 109 7.38 8.04 9.45
C VAL A 109 5.87 8.25 9.51
N ALA A 110 5.41 9.49 9.68
CA ALA A 110 3.98 9.80 9.76
C ALA A 110 3.21 9.31 8.53
N HIS A 111 3.74 9.59 7.33
CA HIS A 111 3.08 9.24 6.09
C HIS A 111 3.25 7.75 5.72
N LEU A 112 4.40 7.15 6.03
CA LEU A 112 4.61 5.69 5.88
C LEU A 112 3.61 4.91 6.75
N SER A 113 3.44 5.29 8.02
CA SER A 113 2.47 4.67 8.92
C SER A 113 1.03 4.87 8.47
N LEU A 114 0.70 6.04 7.92
CA LEU A 114 -0.61 6.28 7.33
C LEU A 114 -0.85 5.41 6.09
N ALA A 115 0.16 5.23 5.22
CA ALA A 115 0.06 4.38 4.04
C ALA A 115 -0.24 2.92 4.41
N ALA A 116 0.39 2.39 5.46
CA ALA A 116 0.09 1.04 5.98
C ALA A 116 -1.40 0.89 6.34
N VAL A 117 -1.96 1.90 7.00
CA VAL A 117 -3.37 1.95 7.41
C VAL A 117 -4.31 2.08 6.21
N ILE A 118 -4.04 3.00 5.29
CA ILE A 118 -4.87 3.21 4.09
C ILE A 118 -4.88 1.95 3.22
N ASN A 119 -3.73 1.28 3.07
CA ASN A 119 -3.65 0.03 2.32
C ASN A 119 -4.42 -1.11 3.01
N ALA A 120 -4.47 -1.13 4.35
CA ALA A 120 -5.31 -2.09 5.08
C ALA A 120 -6.81 -1.85 4.87
N ILE A 121 -7.23 -0.60 4.65
CA ILE A 121 -8.62 -0.26 4.28
C ILE A 121 -8.91 -0.74 2.85
N TRP A 122 -7.99 -0.56 1.91
CA TRP A 122 -8.11 -1.10 0.56
C TRP A 122 -8.21 -2.62 0.53
N ASP A 123 -7.39 -3.31 1.32
CA ASP A 123 -7.47 -4.77 1.46
C ASP A 123 -8.82 -5.20 2.08
N LEU A 124 -9.28 -4.53 3.14
CA LEU A 124 -10.61 -4.79 3.73
C LEU A 124 -11.74 -4.59 2.71
N TRP A 125 -11.67 -3.51 1.91
CA TRP A 125 -12.66 -3.23 0.86
C TRP A 125 -12.64 -4.30 -0.23
N ALA A 126 -11.46 -4.68 -0.71
CA ALA A 126 -11.33 -5.72 -1.73
C ALA A 126 -11.88 -7.07 -1.22
N ARG A 127 -11.60 -7.42 0.04
CA ARG A 127 -12.14 -8.62 0.69
C ARG A 127 -13.65 -8.55 0.88
N SER A 128 -14.21 -7.39 1.24
CA SER A 128 -15.67 -7.25 1.39
C SER A 128 -16.39 -7.49 0.06
N GLU A 129 -15.78 -7.06 -1.05
CA GLU A 129 -16.25 -7.25 -2.43
C GLU A 129 -15.84 -8.59 -3.07
N ASN A 130 -15.09 -9.44 -2.34
CA ASN A 130 -14.53 -10.70 -2.86
C ASN A 130 -13.71 -10.53 -4.15
N LYS A 131 -12.87 -9.50 -4.20
CA LYS A 131 -12.01 -9.18 -5.35
C LYS A 131 -10.55 -9.04 -4.90
N PRO A 132 -9.57 -9.34 -5.77
CA PRO A 132 -8.23 -8.81 -5.58
C PRO A 132 -8.25 -7.28 -5.77
N VAL A 133 -7.37 -6.54 -5.08
CA VAL A 133 -7.36 -5.06 -5.08
C VAL A 133 -7.27 -4.48 -6.50
N TRP A 134 -6.45 -5.05 -7.38
CA TRP A 134 -6.33 -4.58 -8.76
C TRP A 134 -7.67 -4.63 -9.52
N LYS A 135 -8.48 -5.66 -9.25
CA LYS A 135 -9.78 -5.86 -9.89
C LYS A 135 -10.83 -4.94 -9.28
N LEU A 136 -10.81 -4.74 -7.96
CA LEU A 136 -11.62 -3.72 -7.31
C LEU A 136 -11.39 -2.35 -7.95
N ALA A 137 -10.12 -1.93 -8.04
CA ALA A 137 -9.74 -0.65 -8.61
C ALA A 137 -10.11 -0.54 -10.11
N ALA A 138 -9.87 -1.60 -10.89
CA ALA A 138 -10.22 -1.63 -12.32
C ALA A 138 -11.73 -1.61 -12.58
N ASP A 139 -12.55 -2.12 -11.65
CA ASP A 139 -14.01 -2.15 -11.77
C ASP A 139 -14.71 -0.84 -11.44
N LEU A 140 -14.05 0.07 -10.72
CA LEU A 140 -14.61 1.38 -10.43
C LEU A 140 -14.91 2.14 -11.72
N THR A 141 -16.02 2.89 -11.71
CA THR A 141 -16.26 3.85 -12.79
C THR A 141 -15.16 4.93 -12.78
N PRO A 142 -14.90 5.60 -13.91
CA PRO A 142 -13.98 6.73 -13.95
C PRO A 142 -14.24 7.77 -12.84
N GLU A 143 -15.50 8.10 -12.59
CA GLU A 143 -15.92 9.06 -11.56
C GLU A 143 -15.62 8.56 -10.15
N GLN A 144 -15.94 7.29 -9.87
CA GLN A 144 -15.61 6.67 -8.59
C GLN A 144 -14.10 6.67 -8.37
N PHE A 145 -13.30 6.33 -9.39
CA PHE A 145 -11.85 6.29 -9.27
C PHE A 145 -11.25 7.68 -9.00
N VAL A 146 -11.71 8.70 -9.74
CA VAL A 146 -11.28 10.10 -9.52
C VAL A 146 -11.63 10.58 -8.11
N SER A 147 -12.79 10.18 -7.56
CA SER A 147 -13.21 10.55 -6.20
C SER A 147 -12.31 10.01 -5.08
N LEU A 148 -11.40 9.07 -5.39
CA LEU A 148 -10.44 8.53 -4.44
C LEU A 148 -9.20 9.41 -4.27
N ILE A 149 -8.98 10.36 -5.17
CA ILE A 149 -7.75 11.15 -5.27
C ILE A 149 -7.97 12.51 -4.60
N ASP A 150 -7.04 12.91 -3.73
CA ASP A 150 -6.94 14.31 -3.30
C ASP A 150 -6.11 15.09 -4.33
N PHE A 151 -6.75 16.02 -5.04
CA PHE A 151 -6.11 16.84 -6.07
C PHE A 151 -5.40 18.08 -5.51
N HIS A 152 -5.39 18.25 -4.19
CA HIS A 152 -4.66 19.35 -3.56
C HIS A 152 -3.18 19.35 -3.98
N TYR A 153 -2.68 20.52 -4.38
CA TYR A 153 -1.31 20.72 -4.90
C TYR A 153 -0.93 20.03 -6.22
N ILE A 154 -1.86 19.43 -6.97
CA ILE A 154 -1.55 18.84 -8.30
C ILE A 154 -2.37 19.41 -9.46
N THR A 155 -3.33 20.31 -9.20
CA THR A 155 -4.25 20.83 -10.24
C THR A 155 -3.60 21.67 -11.32
N ASP A 156 -2.39 22.19 -11.10
CA ASP A 156 -1.57 22.86 -12.10
C ASP A 156 -0.93 21.88 -13.10
N ALA A 157 -0.90 20.58 -12.78
CA ALA A 157 -0.37 19.52 -13.63
C ALA A 157 -1.45 18.52 -14.11
N LEU A 158 -2.45 18.23 -13.27
CA LEU A 158 -3.56 17.32 -13.57
C LEU A 158 -4.81 17.71 -12.77
N THR A 159 -5.83 18.17 -13.46
CA THR A 159 -7.14 18.47 -12.89
C THR A 159 -8.02 17.22 -12.77
N PRO A 160 -9.07 17.24 -11.93
CA PRO A 160 -10.06 16.15 -11.87
C PRO A 160 -10.70 15.83 -13.23
N ASP A 161 -11.01 16.86 -14.03
CA ASP A 161 -11.63 16.70 -15.35
C ASP A 161 -10.69 16.04 -16.36
N GLU A 162 -9.39 16.40 -16.34
CA GLU A 162 -8.37 15.77 -17.17
C GLU A 162 -8.14 14.30 -16.76
N ALA A 163 -8.06 14.02 -15.46
CA ALA A 163 -7.97 12.65 -14.96
C ALA A 163 -9.19 11.81 -15.39
N LEU A 164 -10.39 12.39 -15.29
CA LEU A 164 -11.63 11.75 -15.73
C LEU A 164 -11.64 11.50 -17.24
N ALA A 165 -11.14 12.44 -18.04
CA ALA A 165 -11.02 12.29 -19.49
C ALA A 165 -10.07 11.13 -19.86
N ILE A 166 -8.92 11.01 -19.19
CA ILE A 166 -7.97 9.90 -19.38
C ILE A 166 -8.66 8.56 -19.10
N LEU A 167 -9.39 8.46 -17.98
CA LEU A 167 -10.06 7.23 -17.58
C LEU A 167 -11.22 6.87 -18.51
N ARG A 168 -12.07 7.83 -18.88
CA ARG A 168 -13.19 7.61 -19.82
C ARG A 168 -12.72 7.17 -21.20
N LYS A 169 -11.64 7.79 -21.71
CA LYS A 169 -11.01 7.38 -22.98
C LYS A 169 -10.60 5.90 -22.98
N ASN A 170 -10.14 5.39 -21.83
CA ASN A 170 -9.64 4.03 -21.68
C ASN A 170 -10.67 3.03 -21.12
N ALA A 171 -11.84 3.48 -20.69
CA ALA A 171 -12.86 2.61 -20.10
C ALA A 171 -13.36 1.51 -21.06
N PRO A 172 -13.59 1.77 -22.37
CA PRO A 172 -14.03 0.74 -23.30
C PRO A 172 -13.04 -0.42 -23.50
N THR A 173 -11.75 -0.19 -23.22
CA THR A 173 -10.69 -1.21 -23.42
C THR A 173 -10.41 -2.05 -22.18
N LYS A 174 -11.11 -1.80 -21.06
CA LYS A 174 -10.85 -2.50 -19.78
C LYS A 174 -10.98 -4.03 -19.91
N ALA A 175 -12.05 -4.52 -20.53
CA ALA A 175 -12.29 -5.96 -20.64
C ALA A 175 -11.21 -6.68 -21.45
N ALA A 176 -10.77 -6.09 -22.56
CA ALA A 176 -9.69 -6.65 -23.38
C ALA A 176 -8.36 -6.71 -22.63
N ARG A 177 -7.99 -5.61 -21.94
CA ARG A 177 -6.76 -5.55 -21.14
C ARG A 177 -6.81 -6.49 -19.94
N GLU A 178 -7.96 -6.66 -19.29
CA GLU A 178 -8.10 -7.64 -18.22
C GLU A 178 -7.93 -9.08 -18.74
N ALA A 179 -8.49 -9.40 -19.90
CA ALA A 179 -8.33 -10.71 -20.52
C ALA A 179 -6.85 -10.98 -20.88
N GLU A 180 -6.16 -9.97 -21.42
CA GLU A 180 -4.71 -10.01 -21.67
C GLU A 180 -3.92 -10.24 -20.39
N MET A 181 -4.13 -9.43 -19.35
CA MET A 181 -3.46 -9.56 -18.06
C MET A 181 -3.64 -10.94 -17.41
N ARG A 182 -4.82 -11.55 -17.54
CA ARG A 182 -5.10 -12.89 -17.02
C ARG A 182 -4.42 -14.00 -17.81
N ARG A 183 -4.23 -13.79 -19.12
CA ARG A 183 -3.60 -14.76 -20.02
C ARG A 183 -2.08 -14.69 -19.95
N ASP A 184 -1.53 -13.47 -19.96
CA ASP A 184 -0.11 -13.23 -20.21
C ASP A 184 0.66 -12.77 -18.95
N GLY A 185 -0.05 -12.30 -17.91
CA GLY A 185 0.58 -11.73 -16.72
C GLY A 185 1.14 -10.31 -16.96
N PHE A 186 1.98 -9.84 -16.03
CA PHE A 186 2.69 -8.56 -16.16
C PHE A 186 4.19 -8.83 -16.28
N PRO A 187 4.92 -8.26 -17.26
CA PRO A 187 6.36 -8.42 -17.38
C PRO A 187 7.08 -8.02 -16.08
N ALA A 188 7.99 -8.87 -15.61
CA ALA A 188 8.77 -8.64 -14.39
C ALA A 188 10.27 -8.58 -14.69
N TYR A 189 11.02 -7.98 -13.78
CA TYR A 189 12.48 -8.06 -13.73
C TYR A 189 12.90 -8.44 -12.30
N THR A 190 14.14 -8.90 -12.13
CA THR A 190 14.66 -9.31 -10.82
C THR A 190 15.88 -8.49 -10.41
N THR A 191 15.92 -8.08 -9.14
CA THR A 191 17.07 -7.42 -8.50
C THR A 191 17.87 -8.39 -7.64
N SER A 192 17.36 -9.62 -7.41
CA SER A 192 17.90 -10.56 -6.42
C SER A 192 19.33 -11.05 -6.71
N ALA A 193 19.84 -10.84 -7.94
CA ALA A 193 21.21 -11.18 -8.32
C ALA A 193 22.23 -10.04 -8.05
N GLY A 194 21.77 -8.83 -7.75
CA GLY A 194 22.59 -7.61 -7.75
C GLY A 194 22.91 -7.02 -6.38
N TRP A 195 22.64 -7.73 -5.28
CA TRP A 195 22.96 -7.21 -3.94
C TRP A 195 24.46 -7.07 -3.73
N LEU A 196 24.89 -5.90 -3.25
CA LEU A 196 26.29 -5.49 -3.27
C LEU A 196 27.17 -6.29 -2.29
N GLY A 197 26.57 -6.83 -1.24
CA GLY A 197 27.24 -7.69 -0.26
C GLY A 197 27.51 -9.12 -0.76
N TYR A 198 27.08 -9.49 -1.97
CA TYR A 198 27.35 -10.80 -2.54
C TYR A 198 28.76 -10.88 -3.13
N ASP A 199 29.36 -12.06 -3.04
CA ASP A 199 30.56 -12.36 -3.83
C ASP A 199 30.23 -12.54 -5.32
N ASP A 200 31.24 -12.34 -6.18
CA ASP A 200 31.09 -12.49 -7.62
C ASP A 200 30.56 -13.87 -8.04
N ALA A 201 30.87 -14.93 -7.30
CA ALA A 201 30.45 -16.29 -7.65
C ALA A 201 28.94 -16.45 -7.46
N LYS A 202 28.38 -15.90 -6.37
CA LYS A 202 26.94 -15.83 -6.10
C LYS A 202 26.25 -14.99 -7.15
N ILE A 203 26.78 -13.82 -7.51
CA ILE A 203 26.22 -12.97 -8.58
C ILE A 203 26.17 -13.74 -9.91
N ARG A 204 27.29 -14.32 -10.36
CA ARG A 204 27.35 -15.09 -11.62
C ARG A 204 26.35 -16.24 -11.63
N ARG A 205 26.18 -16.93 -10.51
CA ARG A 205 25.21 -18.01 -10.35
C ARG A 205 23.78 -17.49 -10.46
N LEU A 206 23.41 -16.47 -9.69
CA LEU A 206 22.06 -15.91 -9.67
C LEU A 206 21.66 -15.26 -10.99
N CYS A 207 22.59 -14.64 -11.73
CA CYS A 207 22.32 -14.15 -13.08
C CYS A 207 21.96 -15.29 -14.04
N LYS A 208 22.66 -16.43 -13.98
CA LYS A 208 22.34 -17.60 -14.81
C LYS A 208 20.99 -18.21 -14.43
N GLU A 209 20.72 -18.33 -13.13
CA GLU A 209 19.43 -18.81 -12.62
C GLU A 209 18.27 -17.90 -13.05
N GLY A 210 18.44 -16.57 -13.01
CA GLY A 210 17.42 -15.62 -13.42
C GLY A 210 17.12 -15.60 -14.92
N LEU A 211 18.11 -15.89 -15.78
CA LEU A 211 17.92 -16.01 -17.23
C LEU A 211 17.27 -17.33 -17.66
N ALA A 212 17.25 -18.34 -16.77
CA ALA A 212 16.70 -19.65 -17.04
C ALA A 212 15.20 -19.76 -16.70
N GLN A 213 14.60 -18.70 -16.14
CA GLN A 213 13.16 -18.60 -15.82
C GLN A 213 12.40 -18.04 -17.02
#